data_AF-A0A4V2PTK8-F1
#
_entry.id   AF-A0A4V2PTK8-F1
#
_cell.length_a   1.000
_cell.length_b   1.000
_cell.length_c   1.000
_cell.angle_alpha   90.00
_cell.angle_beta   90.00
_cell.angle_gamma   90.00
#
_symmetry.space_group_name_H-M   'P 1'
#
loop_
_entity.id
_entity.type
_entity.pdbx_description
1 polymer ?
#
loop_
_entity_poly.entity_id
_entity_poly.type
_entity_poly.pdbx_seq_one_letter_code
_entity_poly.pdbx_strand_id
1 'polypeptide(L)'
;MSHFKRDLNKEQLLGEYLDTVYNSLNLNFERNADYSLQHRGVDLLFPEKDGIYIDEKAQLDYLNKNLPTFTFELSYLKNGEQKLGWLLDETKLTTHYFLITGIYVENETDLSKGFKNCTITSVNRKKLLIYLESKGLSKNRLLQYDADLRDFENKKLKNEIEELHPKTEGLLYFSPQLAEQPINLQLRLKHLIEVGVAKQIFPLK
;
A
#
# COMPACT_ATOMS: atom_id res chain seq x y z
N MET A 1 15.34 17.49 -13.26
CA MET A 1 14.75 17.38 -11.91
C MET A 1 14.68 15.90 -11.56
N SER A 2 15.16 15.47 -10.39
CA SER A 2 15.18 14.06 -10.01
C SER A 2 13.75 13.52 -9.88
N HIS A 3 13.54 12.24 -10.22
CA HIS A 3 12.25 11.54 -10.10
C HIS A 3 11.62 11.76 -8.71
N PHE A 4 12.45 11.75 -7.66
CA PHE A 4 12.06 12.02 -6.27
C PHE A 4 11.26 13.32 -6.05
N LYS A 5 11.72 14.47 -6.59
CA LYS A 5 10.99 15.75 -6.41
C LYS A 5 9.65 15.75 -7.15
N ARG A 6 9.59 15.03 -8.28
CA ARG A 6 8.36 14.90 -9.06
C ARG A 6 7.35 14.01 -8.33
N ASP A 7 7.81 12.93 -7.72
CA ASP A 7 6.94 11.98 -7.03
C ASP A 7 6.40 12.58 -5.71
N LEU A 8 7.23 13.31 -4.96
CA LEU A 8 6.80 14.06 -3.76
C LEU A 8 5.73 15.11 -4.08
N ASN A 9 5.83 15.78 -5.23
CA ASN A 9 4.80 16.73 -5.67
C ASN A 9 3.48 16.05 -6.05
N LYS A 10 3.52 14.84 -6.60
CA LYS A 10 2.30 14.08 -6.93
C LYS A 10 1.57 13.63 -5.66
N GLU A 11 2.31 13.12 -4.68
CA GLU A 11 1.76 12.70 -3.38
C GLU A 11 1.12 13.86 -2.65
N GLN A 12 1.77 15.03 -2.63
CA GLN A 12 1.19 16.23 -2.02
C GLN A 12 -0.13 16.63 -2.69
N LEU A 13 -0.16 16.76 -4.03
CA LEU A 13 -1.37 17.14 -4.76
C LEU A 13 -2.50 16.12 -4.56
N LEU A 14 -2.17 14.83 -4.50
CA LEU A 14 -3.15 13.79 -4.19
C LEU A 14 -3.65 13.93 -2.74
N GLY A 15 -2.77 14.18 -1.77
CA GLY A 15 -3.14 14.39 -0.37
C GLY A 15 -4.11 15.54 -0.20
N GLU A 16 -3.86 16.68 -0.84
CA GLU A 16 -4.78 17.83 -0.85
C GLU A 16 -6.17 17.45 -1.40
N TYR A 17 -6.21 16.66 -2.48
CA TYR A 17 -7.47 16.13 -3.01
C TYR A 17 -8.15 15.16 -2.02
N LEU A 18 -7.40 14.24 -1.43
CA LEU A 18 -7.93 13.26 -0.47
C LEU A 18 -8.51 13.94 0.78
N ASP A 19 -7.91 15.03 1.25
CA ASP A 19 -8.43 15.82 2.37
C ASP A 19 -9.84 16.36 2.04
N THR A 20 -10.08 16.80 0.80
CA THR A 20 -11.44 17.19 0.37
C THR A 20 -12.41 16.01 0.37
N VAL A 21 -11.95 14.81 -0.02
CA VAL A 21 -12.76 13.59 0.00
C VAL A 21 -13.11 13.21 1.43
N TYR A 22 -12.16 13.21 2.36
CA TYR A 22 -12.39 12.88 3.77
C TYR A 22 -13.38 13.85 4.42
N ASN A 23 -13.22 15.14 4.18
CA ASN A 23 -14.17 16.17 4.62
C ASN A 23 -15.59 15.91 4.07
N SER A 24 -15.72 15.51 2.80
CA SER A 24 -17.02 15.19 2.21
C SER A 24 -17.70 13.96 2.84
N LEU A 25 -16.91 13.08 3.45
CA LEU A 25 -17.38 11.90 4.19
C LEU A 25 -17.63 12.18 5.68
N ASN A 26 -17.47 13.42 6.14
CA ASN A 26 -17.45 13.79 7.56
C ASN A 26 -16.42 12.97 8.37
N LEU A 27 -15.29 12.65 7.75
CA LEU A 27 -14.16 12.02 8.39
C LEU A 27 -13.13 13.10 8.70
N ASN A 28 -13.14 13.59 9.94
CA ASN A 28 -12.26 14.66 10.41
C ASN A 28 -10.85 14.11 10.70
N PHE A 29 -10.12 13.72 9.66
CA PHE A 29 -8.72 13.33 9.80
C PHE A 29 -7.81 14.55 9.87
N GLU A 30 -6.76 14.46 10.68
CA GLU A 30 -5.71 15.46 10.73
C GLU A 30 -4.48 14.94 10.00
N ARG A 31 -4.04 15.66 8.95
CA ARG A 31 -2.81 15.32 8.24
C ARG A 31 -1.60 15.62 9.11
N ASN A 32 -0.80 14.59 9.34
CA ASN A 32 0.39 14.68 10.17
C ASN A 32 1.53 15.37 9.39
N ALA A 33 2.06 16.46 9.94
CA ALA A 33 3.24 17.17 9.42
C ALA A 33 4.55 16.76 10.13
N ASP A 34 4.47 15.94 11.20
CA ASP A 34 5.64 15.47 11.92
C ASP A 34 6.39 14.42 11.10
N TYR A 35 7.60 14.77 10.67
CA TYR A 35 8.46 13.92 9.85
C TYR A 35 8.79 12.58 10.51
N SER A 36 8.98 12.56 11.84
CA SER A 36 9.31 11.34 12.57
C SER A 36 8.13 10.36 12.59
N LEU A 37 6.90 10.87 12.74
CA LEU A 37 5.68 10.07 12.68
C LEU A 37 5.36 9.62 11.25
N GLN A 38 5.56 10.46 10.24
CA GLN A 38 5.45 10.08 8.83
C GLN A 38 6.40 8.93 8.51
N HIS A 39 7.65 9.00 8.98
CA HIS A 39 8.62 7.90 8.79
C HIS A 39 8.17 6.59 9.47
N ARG A 40 7.33 6.68 10.50
CA ARG A 40 6.71 5.53 11.17
C ARG A 40 5.38 5.10 10.53
N GLY A 41 5.04 5.62 9.35
CA GLY A 41 3.85 5.23 8.57
C GLY A 41 2.58 5.87 9.12
N VAL A 42 2.62 7.17 9.41
CA VAL A 42 1.46 7.93 9.89
C VAL A 42 1.32 9.22 9.07
N ASP A 43 0.42 9.17 8.09
CA ASP A 43 0.05 10.34 7.27
C ASP A 43 -1.15 11.06 7.85
N LEU A 44 -2.09 10.31 8.45
CA LEU A 44 -3.29 10.87 9.07
C LEU A 44 -3.48 10.35 10.51
N LEU A 45 -3.95 11.25 11.36
CA LEU A 45 -4.47 10.99 12.68
C LEU A 45 -6.00 11.06 12.65
N PHE A 46 -6.67 10.28 13.50
CA PHE A 46 -8.11 10.40 13.70
C PHE A 46 -8.42 10.90 15.12
N PRO A 47 -8.59 12.21 15.34
CA PRO A 47 -8.76 12.78 16.68
C PRO A 47 -9.96 12.23 17.44
N GLU A 48 -11.03 11.84 16.73
CA GLU A 48 -12.23 11.27 17.36
C GLU A 48 -12.03 9.84 17.88
N LYS A 49 -10.93 9.18 17.49
CA LYS A 49 -10.61 7.81 17.87
C LYS A 49 -9.11 7.63 18.13
N ASP A 50 -8.76 7.69 19.42
CA ASP A 50 -7.42 7.38 19.89
C ASP A 50 -6.92 6.03 19.37
N GLY A 51 -5.63 5.99 19.02
CA GLY A 51 -4.96 4.78 18.56
C GLY A 51 -5.25 4.40 17.11
N ILE A 52 -5.88 5.26 16.32
CA ILE A 52 -6.03 5.08 14.87
C ILE A 52 -4.97 5.91 14.14
N TYR A 53 -3.92 5.23 13.68
CA TYR A 53 -2.87 5.77 12.82
C TYR A 53 -3.03 5.25 11.41
N ILE A 54 -3.13 6.15 10.43
CA ILE A 54 -3.42 5.82 9.03
C ILE A 54 -2.21 6.18 8.15
N ASP A 55 -1.87 5.26 7.26
CA ASP A 55 -0.85 5.42 6.22
C ASP A 55 -1.55 5.39 4.85
N GLU A 56 -1.38 6.43 4.05
CA GLU A 56 -1.91 6.54 2.71
C GLU A 56 -0.93 5.87 1.73
N LYS A 57 -1.40 4.83 1.02
CA LYS A 57 -0.64 4.14 -0.03
C LYS A 57 -1.37 4.26 -1.36
N ALA A 58 -0.74 4.88 -2.36
CA ALA A 58 -1.38 5.21 -3.62
C ALA A 58 -0.72 4.54 -4.85
N GLN A 59 -1.53 4.17 -5.83
CA GLN A 59 -1.07 3.63 -7.12
C GLN A 59 -0.79 4.73 -8.16
N LEU A 60 0.09 5.68 -7.83
CA LEU A 60 0.38 6.85 -8.67
C LEU A 60 1.05 6.53 -10.03
N ASP A 61 1.59 5.32 -10.20
CA ASP A 61 2.10 4.83 -11.49
C ASP A 61 0.99 4.28 -12.42
N TYR A 62 -0.23 4.16 -11.90
CA TYR A 62 -1.38 3.60 -12.61
C TYR A 62 -2.53 4.61 -12.74
N LEU A 63 -2.19 5.88 -12.97
CA LEU A 63 -3.20 6.91 -13.25
C LEU A 63 -4.10 6.50 -14.42
N ASN A 64 -5.37 6.88 -14.32
CA ASN A 64 -6.46 6.54 -15.25
C ASN A 64 -6.66 5.03 -15.48
N LYS A 65 -6.18 4.20 -14.54
CA LYS A 65 -6.39 2.75 -14.54
C LYS A 65 -6.92 2.30 -13.19
N ASN A 66 -7.82 1.32 -13.23
CA ASN A 66 -8.33 0.68 -12.03
C ASN A 66 -7.81 -0.75 -11.94
N LEU A 67 -6.82 -0.97 -11.07
CA LEU A 67 -6.28 -2.30 -10.81
C LEU A 67 -7.08 -3.01 -9.70
N PRO A 68 -7.38 -4.31 -9.86
CA PRO A 68 -8.11 -5.07 -8.85
C PRO A 68 -7.23 -5.49 -7.65
N THR A 69 -5.94 -5.13 -7.66
CA THR A 69 -4.92 -5.58 -6.71
C THR A 69 -4.16 -4.42 -6.11
N PHE A 70 -3.56 -4.66 -4.95
CA PHE A 70 -2.59 -3.77 -4.31
C PHE A 70 -1.38 -4.59 -3.85
N THR A 71 -0.19 -3.99 -3.85
CA THR A 71 1.07 -4.62 -3.42
C THR A 71 1.46 -4.15 -2.03
N PHE A 72 1.71 -5.11 -1.14
CA PHE A 72 2.17 -4.86 0.22
C PHE A 72 3.65 -5.22 0.33
N GLU A 73 4.49 -4.26 0.65
CA GLU A 73 5.94 -4.44 0.64
C GLU A 73 6.39 -5.34 1.80
N LEU A 74 7.09 -6.42 1.46
CA LEU A 74 7.67 -7.35 2.42
C LEU A 74 9.11 -7.00 2.73
N SER A 75 9.89 -6.68 1.70
CA SER A 75 11.28 -6.24 1.84
C SER A 75 11.78 -5.50 0.60
N TYR A 76 12.90 -4.81 0.76
CA TYR A 76 13.64 -4.14 -0.30
C TYR A 76 15.13 -4.06 0.06
N LEU A 77 15.96 -3.73 -0.91
CA LEU A 77 17.39 -3.47 -0.75
C LEU A 77 17.64 -1.97 -0.66
N LYS A 78 18.45 -1.57 0.31
CA LYS A 78 18.97 -0.20 0.44
C LYS A 78 20.48 -0.28 0.62
N ASN A 79 21.21 0.25 -0.35
CA ASN A 79 22.68 0.18 -0.39
C ASN A 79 23.22 -1.26 -0.27
N GLY A 80 22.54 -2.22 -0.90
CA GLY A 80 22.89 -3.64 -0.85
C GLY A 80 22.43 -4.38 0.41
N GLU A 81 21.94 -3.68 1.43
CA GLU A 81 21.39 -4.30 2.63
C GLU A 81 19.88 -4.52 2.50
N GLN A 82 19.42 -5.70 2.89
CA GLN A 82 17.99 -5.98 2.98
C GLN A 82 17.35 -5.23 4.15
N LYS A 83 16.22 -4.58 3.88
CA LYS A 83 15.36 -3.89 4.84
C LYS A 83 13.97 -4.49 4.80
N LEU A 84 13.30 -4.50 5.96
CA LEU A 84 11.90 -4.90 6.04
C LEU A 84 11.02 -3.87 5.36
N GLY A 85 10.07 -4.36 4.57
CA GLY A 85 9.04 -3.55 3.97
C GLY A 85 7.98 -3.16 4.99
N TRP A 86 7.24 -2.10 4.67
CA TRP A 86 6.31 -1.46 5.61
C TRP A 86 5.21 -2.40 6.15
N LEU A 87 4.86 -3.50 5.48
CA LEU A 87 3.90 -4.46 6.03
C LEU A 87 4.47 -5.18 7.26
N LEU A 88 5.72 -5.64 7.18
CA LEU A 88 6.39 -6.50 8.16
C LEU A 88 7.26 -5.75 9.18
N ASP A 89 7.52 -4.46 8.94
CA ASP A 89 8.29 -3.61 9.82
C ASP A 89 7.50 -3.23 11.08
N GLU A 90 7.89 -3.80 12.22
CA GLU A 90 7.24 -3.61 13.52
C GLU A 90 7.48 -2.21 14.12
N THR A 91 8.42 -1.43 13.57
CA THR A 91 8.67 -0.06 14.01
C THR A 91 7.56 0.91 13.54
N LYS A 92 6.79 0.50 12.52
CA LYS A 92 5.65 1.25 11.98
C LYS A 92 4.48 1.27 12.96
N LEU A 93 3.92 2.45 13.19
CA LEU A 93 2.74 2.67 14.04
C LEU A 93 1.42 2.42 13.33
N THR A 94 1.46 2.28 12.00
CA THR A 94 0.27 2.15 11.16
C THR A 94 -0.69 1.08 11.66
N THR A 95 -1.93 1.49 11.88
CA THR A 95 -3.03 0.60 12.23
C THR A 95 -3.92 0.29 11.04
N HIS A 96 -4.06 1.26 10.13
CA HIS A 96 -4.86 1.17 8.93
C HIS A 96 -4.06 1.68 7.74
N TYR A 97 -4.11 0.93 6.64
CA TYR A 97 -3.69 1.46 5.35
C TYR A 97 -4.91 2.00 4.63
N PHE A 98 -4.83 3.23 4.15
CA PHE A 98 -5.74 3.70 3.13
C PHE A 98 -5.09 3.43 1.79
N LEU A 99 -5.65 2.46 1.05
CA LEU A 99 -5.18 2.10 -0.28
C LEU A 99 -5.94 2.92 -1.31
N ILE A 100 -5.25 3.82 -1.99
CA ILE A 100 -5.81 4.69 -3.00
C ILE A 100 -5.54 4.06 -4.36
N THR A 101 -6.61 3.62 -5.02
CA THR A 101 -6.59 2.98 -6.34
C THR A 101 -7.58 3.65 -7.29
N GLY A 102 -7.53 3.30 -8.58
CA GLY A 102 -8.45 3.88 -9.56
C GLY A 102 -8.38 5.40 -9.58
N ILE A 103 -7.16 5.96 -9.58
CA ILE A 103 -6.94 7.41 -9.52
C ILE A 103 -7.12 7.98 -10.93
N TYR A 104 -8.21 8.72 -11.16
CA TYR A 104 -8.47 9.39 -12.43
C TYR A 104 -8.16 10.87 -12.33
N VAL A 105 -7.48 11.40 -13.33
CA VAL A 105 -6.96 12.77 -13.34
C VAL A 105 -7.48 13.56 -14.53
N GLU A 106 -7.49 14.88 -14.41
CA GLU A 106 -7.82 15.76 -15.53
C GLU A 106 -6.76 15.69 -16.63
N ASN A 107 -5.48 15.63 -16.23
CA ASN A 107 -4.35 15.56 -17.13
C ASN A 107 -3.23 14.69 -16.53
N GLU A 108 -2.81 13.63 -17.23
CA GLU A 108 -1.75 12.72 -16.75
C GLU A 108 -0.37 13.36 -16.66
N THR A 109 -0.10 14.39 -17.47
CA THR A 109 1.20 15.07 -17.49
C THR A 109 1.26 16.26 -16.55
N ASP A 110 0.11 16.76 -16.10
CA ASP A 110 -0.02 17.90 -15.18
C ASP A 110 -1.14 17.67 -14.15
N LEU A 111 -0.77 17.10 -13.00
CA LEU A 111 -1.72 16.80 -11.93
C LEU A 111 -2.28 18.06 -11.24
N SER A 112 -1.66 19.24 -11.43
CA SER A 112 -2.18 20.49 -10.88
C SER A 112 -3.54 20.88 -11.49
N LYS A 113 -3.91 20.26 -12.62
CA LYS A 113 -5.24 20.41 -13.24
C LYS A 113 -6.34 19.72 -12.47
N GLY A 114 -6.00 18.84 -11.52
CA GLY A 114 -6.94 18.24 -10.59
C GLY A 114 -7.20 16.74 -10.82
N PHE A 115 -7.93 16.18 -9.85
CA PHE A 115 -8.32 14.78 -9.80
C PHE A 115 -9.84 14.66 -9.99
N LYS A 116 -10.26 13.65 -10.76
CA LYS A 116 -11.66 13.36 -11.07
C LYS A 116 -12.30 12.49 -10.01
N ASN A 117 -11.67 11.37 -9.72
CA ASN A 117 -12.12 10.40 -8.72
C ASN A 117 -10.98 9.47 -8.31
N CYS A 118 -11.19 8.79 -7.18
CA CYS A 118 -10.37 7.69 -6.72
C CYS A 118 -11.25 6.66 -6.00
N THR A 119 -10.67 5.52 -5.67
CA THR A 119 -11.23 4.54 -4.73
C THR A 119 -10.34 4.48 -3.51
N ILE A 120 -10.93 4.52 -2.32
CA ILE A 120 -10.21 4.39 -1.05
C ILE A 120 -10.67 3.11 -0.36
N THR A 121 -9.74 2.18 -0.19
CA THR A 121 -9.97 0.94 0.56
C THR A 121 -9.17 0.97 1.86
N SER A 122 -9.87 1.01 2.99
CA SER A 122 -9.26 0.90 4.31
C SER A 122 -8.94 -0.56 4.62
N VAL A 123 -7.69 -0.86 4.95
CA VAL A 123 -7.21 -2.19 5.37
C VAL A 123 -6.73 -2.11 6.81
N ASN A 124 -7.29 -2.92 7.70
CA ASN A 124 -6.78 -3.01 9.07
C ASN A 124 -5.53 -3.90 9.10
N ARG A 125 -4.37 -3.33 9.46
CA ARG A 125 -3.08 -4.02 9.44
C ARG A 125 -3.07 -5.27 10.31
N LYS A 126 -3.60 -5.18 11.53
CA LYS A 126 -3.64 -6.32 12.47
C LYS A 126 -4.50 -7.45 11.91
N LYS A 127 -5.69 -7.13 11.38
CA LYS A 127 -6.56 -8.14 10.74
C LYS A 127 -5.88 -8.78 9.53
N LEU A 128 -5.17 -7.99 8.72
CA LEU A 128 -4.43 -8.51 7.58
C LEU A 128 -3.36 -9.51 8.04
N LEU A 129 -2.53 -9.16 9.02
CA LEU A 129 -1.48 -10.05 9.51
C LEU A 129 -2.05 -11.34 10.12
N ILE A 130 -3.12 -11.26 10.92
CA ILE A 130 -3.82 -12.43 11.49
C ILE A 130 -4.38 -13.31 10.37
N TYR A 131 -4.99 -12.71 9.35
CA TYR A 131 -5.54 -13.44 8.21
C TYR A 131 -4.43 -14.16 7.43
N LEU A 132 -3.31 -13.49 7.15
CA LEU A 132 -2.16 -14.10 6.49
C LEU A 132 -1.60 -15.27 7.31
N GLU A 133 -1.45 -15.09 8.62
CA GLU A 133 -1.01 -16.17 9.51
C GLU A 133 -1.98 -17.36 9.49
N SER A 134 -3.29 -17.12 9.48
CA SER A 134 -4.31 -18.19 9.39
C SER A 134 -4.25 -18.99 8.08
N LYS A 135 -3.65 -18.41 7.04
CA LYS A 135 -3.38 -19.07 5.74
C LYS A 135 -2.02 -19.79 5.69
N GLY A 136 -1.23 -19.74 6.77
CA GLY A 136 0.14 -20.26 6.80
C GLY A 136 1.22 -19.22 6.42
N LEU A 137 0.82 -18.00 6.08
CA LEU A 137 1.72 -16.89 5.71
C LEU A 137 2.13 -16.07 6.94
N SER A 138 2.74 -16.74 7.90
CA SER A 138 3.39 -16.06 9.03
C SER A 138 4.52 -15.13 8.54
N LYS A 139 4.95 -14.17 9.37
CA LYS A 139 6.11 -13.33 9.08
C LYS A 139 7.35 -14.15 8.70
N ASN A 140 7.62 -15.24 9.43
CA ASN A 140 8.74 -16.12 9.14
C ASN A 140 8.60 -16.81 7.78
N ARG A 141 7.40 -17.26 7.42
CA ARG A 141 7.14 -17.87 6.11
C ARG A 141 7.33 -16.87 4.97
N LEU A 142 6.84 -15.64 5.14
CA LEU A 142 7.01 -14.56 4.16
C LEU A 142 8.49 -14.17 3.98
N LEU A 143 9.27 -14.14 5.07
CA LEU A 143 10.71 -13.89 5.01
C LEU A 143 11.50 -15.05 4.39
N GLN A 144 11.02 -16.29 4.56
CA GLN A 144 11.60 -17.44 3.87
C GLN A 144 11.41 -17.33 2.36
N TYR A 145 10.19 -17.02 1.92
CA TYR A 145 9.93 -16.75 0.50
C TYR A 145 10.79 -15.61 -0.05
N ASP A 146 11.03 -14.58 0.77
CA ASP A 146 11.90 -13.47 0.41
C ASP A 146 13.32 -13.94 0.07
N ALA A 147 13.93 -14.75 0.95
CA ALA A 147 15.25 -15.32 0.75
C ALA A 147 15.29 -16.22 -0.49
N ASP A 148 14.33 -17.15 -0.60
CA ASP A 148 14.24 -18.08 -1.73
C ASP A 148 14.19 -17.33 -3.06
N LEU A 149 13.35 -16.29 -3.18
CA LEU A 149 13.21 -15.47 -4.39
C LEU A 149 14.48 -14.70 -4.77
N ARG A 150 15.28 -14.30 -3.78
CA ARG A 150 16.55 -13.57 -4.02
C ARG A 150 17.65 -14.49 -4.52
N ASP A 151 17.64 -15.75 -4.09
CA ASP A 151 18.67 -16.76 -4.38
C ASP A 151 18.48 -17.46 -5.74
N PHE A 152 17.26 -17.50 -6.29
CA PHE A 152 17.03 -18.11 -7.60
C PHE A 152 17.77 -17.40 -8.75
N GLU A 153 18.45 -18.16 -9.60
CA GLU A 153 19.10 -17.66 -10.82
C GLU A 153 18.08 -17.08 -11.82
N ASN A 154 16.93 -17.74 -11.97
CA ASN A 154 15.85 -17.32 -12.87
C ASN A 154 14.76 -16.56 -12.11
N LYS A 155 15.03 -15.29 -11.81
CA LYS A 155 14.14 -14.40 -11.07
C LYS A 155 12.86 -14.08 -11.87
N LYS A 156 11.75 -14.71 -11.51
CA LYS A 156 10.43 -14.42 -12.09
C LYS A 156 9.77 -13.23 -11.40
N LEU A 157 9.07 -12.40 -12.19
CA LEU A 157 8.33 -11.25 -11.65
C LEU A 157 7.15 -11.67 -10.76
N LYS A 158 6.38 -12.67 -11.21
CA LYS A 158 5.21 -13.19 -10.50
C LYS A 158 5.52 -14.60 -10.01
N ASN A 159 5.30 -14.82 -8.72
CA ASN A 159 5.60 -16.07 -8.04
C ASN A 159 4.35 -16.52 -7.29
N GLU A 160 3.75 -17.60 -7.79
CA GLU A 160 2.60 -18.25 -7.16
C GLU A 160 3.08 -18.96 -5.88
N ILE A 161 2.24 -18.97 -4.85
CA ILE A 161 2.51 -19.61 -3.56
C ILE A 161 1.32 -20.50 -3.19
N GLU A 162 1.58 -21.54 -2.41
CA GLU A 162 0.58 -22.58 -2.13
C GLU A 162 -0.58 -22.06 -1.27
N GLU A 163 -0.31 -21.07 -0.43
CA GLU A 163 -1.25 -20.51 0.53
C GLU A 163 -2.32 -19.60 -0.10
N LEU A 164 -2.09 -19.13 -1.35
CA LEU A 164 -2.97 -18.19 -2.04
C LEU A 164 -3.32 -18.64 -3.46
N HIS A 165 -4.61 -18.56 -3.80
CA HIS A 165 -5.01 -18.76 -5.19
C HIS A 165 -4.65 -17.53 -6.05
N PRO A 166 -3.81 -17.66 -7.11
CA PRO A 166 -3.21 -16.52 -7.81
C PRO A 166 -4.20 -15.61 -8.53
N LYS A 167 -5.36 -16.15 -8.94
CA LYS A 167 -6.39 -15.39 -9.68
C LYS A 167 -7.47 -14.77 -8.81
N THR A 168 -7.59 -15.17 -7.55
CA THR A 168 -8.69 -14.71 -6.68
C THR A 168 -8.20 -14.11 -5.37
N GLU A 169 -7.03 -14.53 -4.87
CA GLU A 169 -6.49 -14.05 -3.60
C GLU A 169 -5.23 -13.19 -3.82
N GLY A 170 -4.15 -13.76 -4.38
CA GLY A 170 -2.89 -13.03 -4.51
C GLY A 170 -1.68 -13.89 -4.87
N LEU A 171 -0.51 -13.25 -4.95
CA LEU A 171 0.78 -13.87 -5.27
C LEU A 171 1.94 -13.00 -4.77
N LEU A 172 3.18 -13.50 -4.84
CA LEU A 172 4.38 -12.69 -4.59
C LEU A 172 4.87 -12.03 -5.88
N TYR A 173 5.16 -10.74 -5.80
CA TYR A 173 5.68 -9.94 -6.89
C TYR A 173 7.10 -9.47 -6.58
N PHE A 174 8.08 -9.92 -7.36
CA PHE A 174 9.48 -9.57 -7.22
C PHE A 174 9.91 -8.68 -8.38
N SER A 175 10.54 -7.55 -8.10
CA SER A 175 11.02 -6.61 -9.14
C SER A 175 12.55 -6.53 -9.20
N PRO A 176 13.26 -7.59 -9.66
CA PRO A 176 14.72 -7.64 -9.65
C PRO A 176 15.39 -6.60 -10.55
N GLN A 177 14.65 -6.01 -11.50
CA GLN A 177 15.13 -4.97 -12.41
C GLN A 177 15.29 -3.60 -11.72
N LEU A 178 14.69 -3.39 -10.55
CA LEU A 178 14.80 -2.14 -9.79
C LEU A 178 16.02 -2.20 -8.86
N ALA A 179 16.65 -1.06 -8.60
CA ALA A 179 17.80 -0.99 -7.68
C ALA A 179 17.46 -1.53 -6.28
N GLU A 180 16.25 -1.26 -5.81
CA GLU A 180 15.75 -1.72 -4.51
C GLU A 180 15.31 -3.19 -4.53
N GLN A 181 15.18 -3.83 -5.68
CA GLN A 181 14.73 -5.21 -5.82
C GLN A 181 13.59 -5.59 -4.84
N PRO A 182 12.47 -4.84 -4.83
CA PRO A 182 11.43 -5.01 -3.81
C PRO A 182 10.69 -6.32 -4.04
N ILE A 183 10.34 -6.97 -2.93
CA ILE A 183 9.45 -8.13 -2.89
C ILE A 183 8.17 -7.71 -2.20
N ASN A 184 7.06 -7.94 -2.89
CA ASN A 184 5.74 -7.52 -2.47
C ASN A 184 4.77 -8.70 -2.43
N LEU A 185 3.87 -8.70 -1.44
CA LEU A 185 2.68 -9.52 -1.46
C LEU A 185 1.57 -8.77 -2.23
N GLN A 186 1.25 -9.23 -3.44
CA GLN A 186 0.16 -8.67 -4.24
C GLN A 186 -1.15 -9.35 -3.87
N LEU A 187 -2.12 -8.60 -3.35
CA LEU A 187 -3.43 -9.12 -2.93
C LEU A 187 -4.56 -8.47 -3.71
N ARG A 188 -5.65 -9.21 -3.92
CA ARG A 188 -6.87 -8.70 -4.55
C ARG A 188 -7.74 -7.98 -3.53
N LEU A 189 -8.10 -6.74 -3.86
CA LEU A 189 -8.88 -5.88 -2.96
C LEU A 189 -10.27 -6.45 -2.69
N LYS A 190 -10.93 -7.01 -3.72
CA LYS A 190 -12.22 -7.67 -3.58
C LYS A 190 -12.17 -8.79 -2.53
N HIS A 191 -11.14 -9.63 -2.60
CA HIS A 191 -10.94 -10.73 -1.65
C HIS A 191 -10.74 -10.22 -0.22
N LEU A 192 -9.90 -9.21 -0.03
CA LEU A 192 -9.67 -8.61 1.30
C LEU A 192 -10.96 -8.03 1.92
N ILE A 193 -11.84 -7.49 1.08
CA ILE A 193 -13.17 -7.00 1.51
C ILE A 193 -14.07 -8.18 1.92
N GLU A 194 -14.12 -9.23 1.09
CA GLU A 194 -14.95 -10.42 1.33
C GLU A 194 -14.58 -11.15 2.63
N VAL A 195 -13.28 -11.23 2.97
CA VAL A 195 -12.82 -11.85 4.22
C VAL A 195 -12.83 -10.90 5.43
N GLY A 196 -13.33 -9.67 5.28
CA GLY A 196 -13.51 -8.72 6.39
C GLY A 196 -12.22 -8.07 6.92
N VAL A 197 -11.12 -8.17 6.18
CA VAL A 197 -9.84 -7.50 6.46
C VAL A 197 -9.86 -6.05 6.00
N ALA A 198 -10.60 -5.77 4.92
CA ALA A 198 -10.68 -4.46 4.28
C ALA A 198 -12.12 -3.97 4.14
N LYS A 199 -12.28 -2.66 3.95
CA LYS A 199 -13.55 -2.02 3.62
C LYS A 199 -13.30 -0.87 2.64
N GLN A 200 -14.05 -0.85 1.53
CA GLN A 200 -14.10 0.33 0.67
C GLN A 200 -14.85 1.45 1.41
N ILE A 201 -14.20 2.59 1.60
CA ILE A 201 -14.78 3.76 2.28
C ILE A 201 -15.14 4.88 1.29
N PHE A 202 -14.56 4.87 0.09
CA PHE A 202 -14.88 5.80 -0.98
C PHE A 202 -14.75 5.11 -2.36
N PRO A 203 -15.67 5.37 -3.31
CA PRO A 203 -16.97 5.99 -3.09
C PRO A 203 -17.84 5.14 -2.15
N LEU A 204 -18.78 5.80 -1.45
CA LEU A 204 -19.79 5.09 -0.66
C LEU A 204 -20.66 4.26 -1.62
N LYS A 205 -20.90 3.00 -1.25
CA LYS A 205 -21.81 2.11 -1.98
C LYS A 205 -23.22 2.20 -1.40
#